data_AF-A0A7R9B4K6-F1
#
_entry.id   AF-A0A7R9B4K6-F1
#
_cell.length_a   1.000
_cell.length_b   1.000
_cell.length_c   1.000
_cell.angle_alpha   90.00
_cell.angle_beta   90.00
_cell.angle_gamma   90.00
#
_symmetry.space_group_name_H-M   'P 1'
#
loop_
_entity.id
_entity.type
_entity.pdbx_description
1 polymer ?
#
loop_
_entity_poly.entity_id
_entity_poly.type
_entity_poly.pdbx_seq_one_letter_code
_entity_poly.pdbx_strand_id
1 'polypeptide(L)'
;MSMGRSNIKQVAERRRTDIKYFIKSLFSMADEISHSDLVYTFFHPLLRDQQEEINIHATKVKERKSGQMSRSETHSIRGQVKLSLHYQRGTLMVMVHHARSLPLVSGGQEPSPYVKVYLLPDPTKATKRKTKVVRRNCHPSFMEMLEYRMPLEIVQHRHLQATVWNHDSLQENEFLGCIVLPLEAIDLTSETEEWYPLGNMISR
;
A
#
# COMPACT_ATOMS: atom_id res chain seq x y z
N MET A 1 15.73 -14.73 -10.86
CA MET A 1 15.86 -13.35 -11.35
C MET A 1 14.55 -12.61 -11.07
N SER A 2 14.50 -11.81 -10.00
CA SER A 2 13.35 -10.97 -9.65
C SER A 2 13.78 -9.51 -9.82
N MET A 3 13.49 -8.94 -11.00
CA MET A 3 13.69 -7.52 -11.25
C MET A 3 12.43 -6.78 -10.82
N GLY A 4 12.46 -6.19 -9.62
CA GLY A 4 11.36 -5.36 -9.17
C GLY A 4 11.47 -4.94 -7.72
N ARG A 5 12.01 -3.73 -7.51
CA ARG A 5 11.92 -2.92 -6.27
C ARG A 5 12.85 -3.26 -5.09
N SER A 6 13.84 -4.13 -5.25
CA SER A 6 14.90 -4.33 -4.24
C SER A 6 16.03 -3.30 -4.31
N ASN A 7 16.08 -2.46 -5.35
CA ASN A 7 17.21 -1.56 -5.62
C ASN A 7 16.88 -0.07 -5.51
N ILE A 8 15.78 0.35 -4.88
CA ILE A 8 15.40 1.79 -4.84
C ILE A 8 16.55 2.64 -4.28
N LYS A 9 17.19 2.18 -3.18
CA LYS A 9 18.35 2.87 -2.60
C LYS A 9 19.57 2.85 -3.51
N GLN A 10 19.88 1.72 -4.14
CA GLN A 10 21.04 1.60 -5.05
C GLN A 10 20.84 2.41 -6.35
N VAL A 11 19.61 2.44 -6.87
CA VAL A 11 19.24 3.22 -8.06
C VAL A 11 19.22 4.71 -7.71
N ALA A 12 18.71 5.10 -6.54
CA ALA A 12 18.77 6.48 -6.07
C ALA A 12 20.22 6.94 -5.89
N GLU A 13 21.08 6.14 -5.26
CA GLU A 13 22.51 6.45 -5.13
C GLU A 13 23.22 6.55 -6.48
N ARG A 14 22.93 5.64 -7.43
CA ARG A 14 23.49 5.72 -8.79
C ARG A 14 23.05 7.00 -9.50
N ARG A 15 21.76 7.35 -9.42
CA ARG A 15 21.18 8.56 -10.03
C ARG A 15 21.63 9.84 -9.34
N ARG A 16 22.00 9.80 -8.06
CA ARG A 16 22.44 10.97 -7.29
C ARG A 16 23.64 11.64 -7.96
N THR A 17 24.59 10.85 -8.43
CA THR A 17 25.77 11.34 -9.13
C THR A 17 25.39 12.04 -10.44
N ASP A 18 24.57 11.41 -11.25
CA ASP A 18 24.11 11.96 -12.54
C ASP A 18 23.31 13.25 -12.35
N ILE A 19 22.39 13.27 -11.37
CA ILE A 19 21.60 14.46 -11.01
C ILE A 19 22.52 15.58 -10.51
N LYS A 20 23.53 15.27 -9.70
CA LYS A 20 24.50 16.27 -9.22
C LYS A 20 25.27 16.91 -10.37
N TYR A 21 25.70 16.12 -11.36
CA TYR A 21 26.37 16.65 -12.55
C TYR A 21 25.41 17.47 -13.42
N PHE A 22 24.17 16.99 -13.60
CA PHE A 22 23.14 17.72 -14.34
C PHE A 22 22.85 19.08 -13.71
N ILE A 23 22.63 19.14 -12.40
CA ILE A 23 22.37 20.41 -11.69
C ILE A 23 23.54 21.38 -11.84
N LYS A 24 24.78 20.90 -11.69
CA LYS A 24 25.97 21.74 -11.93
C LYS A 24 26.03 22.26 -13.36
N SER A 25 25.74 21.39 -14.34
CA SER A 25 25.69 21.76 -15.75
C SER A 25 24.62 22.81 -16.00
N LEU A 26 23.41 22.61 -15.48
CA LEU A 26 22.26 23.49 -15.64
C LEU A 26 22.55 24.91 -15.13
N PHE A 27 23.13 25.05 -13.94
CA PHE A 27 23.52 26.35 -13.39
C PHE A 27 24.74 26.99 -14.05
N SER A 28 25.45 26.26 -14.92
CA SER A 28 26.53 26.79 -15.75
C SER A 28 26.09 27.14 -17.19
N MET A 29 24.83 26.89 -17.54
CA MET A 29 24.27 27.31 -18.83
C MET A 29 23.99 28.82 -18.85
N ALA A 30 23.62 29.35 -20.03
CA ALA A 30 23.24 30.74 -20.20
C ALA A 30 22.13 31.17 -19.22
N ASP A 31 22.13 32.45 -18.84
CA ASP A 31 21.23 32.99 -17.81
C ASP A 31 19.75 32.76 -18.12
N GLU A 32 19.36 32.82 -19.40
CA GLU A 32 17.99 32.54 -19.84
C GLU A 32 17.52 31.10 -19.57
N ILE A 33 18.45 30.16 -19.37
CA ILE A 33 18.18 28.76 -19.05
C ILE A 33 18.30 28.53 -17.55
N SER A 34 19.42 28.95 -16.94
CA SER A 34 19.71 28.72 -15.52
C SER A 34 18.81 29.51 -14.57
N HIS A 35 18.29 30.67 -15.01
CA HIS A 35 17.34 31.50 -14.26
C HIS A 35 15.93 31.48 -14.87
N SER A 36 15.61 30.51 -15.73
CA SER A 36 14.25 30.38 -16.26
C SER A 36 13.24 30.11 -15.14
N ASP A 37 12.00 30.57 -15.33
CA ASP A 37 10.90 30.37 -14.38
C ASP A 37 10.70 28.88 -14.01
N LEU A 38 10.98 27.98 -14.95
CA LEU A 38 10.90 26.54 -14.72
C LEU A 38 11.95 26.06 -13.72
N VAL A 39 13.20 26.52 -13.84
CA VAL A 39 14.28 26.21 -12.89
C VAL A 39 14.00 26.88 -11.55
N TYR A 40 13.54 28.13 -11.57
CA TYR A 40 13.20 28.88 -10.36
C TYR A 40 12.11 28.18 -9.54
N THR A 41 11.01 27.76 -10.19
CA THR A 41 9.89 27.03 -9.56
C THR A 41 10.33 25.70 -8.96
N PHE A 42 11.35 25.06 -9.53
CA PHE A 42 11.82 23.75 -9.05
C PHE A 42 12.72 23.86 -7.81
N PHE A 43 13.46 24.96 -7.66
CA PHE A 43 14.46 25.14 -6.59
C PHE A 43 14.07 26.17 -5.53
N HIS A 44 12.97 26.90 -5.72
CA HIS A 44 12.45 27.85 -4.74
C HIS A 44 11.08 27.36 -4.25
N PRO A 45 10.91 27.15 -2.93
CA PRO A 45 9.61 26.81 -2.35
C PRO A 45 8.60 27.89 -2.73
N LEU A 46 7.41 27.47 -3.18
CA LEU A 46 6.33 28.42 -3.42
C LEU A 46 5.97 29.06 -2.07
N LEU A 47 5.50 30.31 -2.04
CA LEU A 47 5.10 31.00 -0.80
C LEU A 47 4.08 30.21 0.06
N ARG A 48 3.39 29.24 -0.53
CA ARG A 48 2.51 28.29 0.16
C ARG A 48 3.27 27.35 1.11
N ASP A 49 4.53 27.03 0.81
CA ASP A 49 5.39 26.12 1.57
C ASP A 49 6.10 26.84 2.74
N GLN A 50 6.31 28.16 2.63
CA GLN A 50 6.91 28.98 3.69
C GLN A 50 5.96 29.25 4.87
N GLN A 51 4.65 29.02 4.71
CA GLN A 51 3.68 29.18 5.79
C GLN A 51 3.76 28.06 6.84
N GLU A 52 4.44 26.95 6.56
CA GLU A 52 4.58 25.81 7.49
C GLU A 52 5.92 25.76 8.24
N GLU A 53 6.97 26.49 7.81
CA GLU A 53 8.30 26.42 8.45
C GLU A 53 8.48 27.34 9.68
N ILE A 54 7.58 28.30 9.93
CA ILE A 54 7.59 29.08 11.17
C ILE A 54 6.63 28.45 12.16
N ASN A 55 7.06 27.43 12.92
CA ASN A 55 6.66 27.18 14.32
C ASN A 55 7.13 25.80 14.82
N ILE A 56 8.41 25.67 15.12
CA ILE A 56 8.97 24.50 15.82
C ILE A 56 8.94 24.64 17.36
N HIS A 57 8.50 25.79 17.92
CA HIS A 57 8.49 26.05 19.37
C HIS A 57 7.28 26.81 19.94
N ALA A 58 6.18 27.00 19.21
CA ALA A 58 5.01 27.68 19.76
C ALA A 58 4.03 26.69 20.43
N THR A 59 3.87 26.80 21.76
CA THR A 59 2.72 26.26 22.48
C THR A 59 1.46 26.93 21.92
N LYS A 60 0.72 26.23 21.05
CA LYS A 60 -0.44 26.80 20.35
C LYS A 60 -1.54 27.17 21.33
N VAL A 61 -1.69 28.48 21.58
CA VAL A 61 -2.91 29.06 22.16
C VAL A 61 -4.02 28.94 21.11
N LYS A 62 -5.13 28.38 21.57
CA LYS A 62 -6.33 28.01 20.82
C LYS A 62 -7.11 29.26 20.41
N GLU A 63 -7.03 29.67 19.15
CA GLU A 63 -8.06 30.49 18.53
C GLU A 63 -8.98 29.65 17.65
N ARG A 64 -10.27 29.79 17.92
CA ARG A 64 -11.37 29.00 17.37
C ARG A 64 -11.76 29.56 16.01
N LYS A 65 -11.46 28.84 14.94
CA LYS A 65 -12.29 28.79 13.74
C LYS A 65 -12.63 27.33 13.44
N SER A 66 -13.91 27.09 13.26
CA SER A 66 -14.57 25.80 13.07
C SER A 66 -13.99 25.02 11.89
N GLY A 67 -13.63 23.76 12.12
CA GLY A 67 -13.23 22.81 11.08
C GLY A 67 -11.98 22.02 11.46
N GLN A 68 -12.18 20.79 11.94
CA GLN A 68 -11.26 19.64 11.97
C GLN A 68 -9.75 19.93 11.87
N MET A 69 -9.02 19.73 12.97
CA MET A 69 -7.65 19.17 12.95
C MET A 69 -7.14 18.93 14.37
N SER A 70 -7.26 17.70 14.84
CA SER A 70 -6.44 17.15 15.92
C SER A 70 -6.58 15.62 15.90
N ARG A 71 -5.51 14.97 15.43
CA ARG A 71 -5.00 13.63 15.76
C ARG A 71 -4.23 13.19 14.51
N SER A 72 -2.93 12.95 14.58
CA SER A 72 -2.41 11.60 14.80
C SER A 72 -3.51 10.56 15.05
N GLU A 73 -4.40 10.38 14.07
CA GLU A 73 -5.28 9.24 14.04
C GLU A 73 -4.41 8.11 13.52
N THR A 74 -4.01 7.24 14.44
CA THR A 74 -3.85 5.83 14.12
C THR A 74 -5.02 5.48 13.22
N HIS A 75 -4.76 5.27 11.93
CA HIS A 75 -5.76 4.78 10.98
C HIS A 75 -6.39 3.55 11.63
N SER A 76 -7.61 3.71 12.14
CA SER A 76 -8.26 2.67 12.90
C SER A 76 -8.61 1.57 11.92
N ILE A 77 -7.75 0.56 11.84
CA ILE A 77 -8.01 -0.61 11.01
C ILE A 77 -9.36 -1.17 11.43
N ARG A 78 -10.22 -1.34 10.44
CA ARG A 78 -11.57 -1.84 10.61
C ARG A 78 -12.04 -2.48 9.32
N GLY A 79 -13.18 -3.16 9.42
CA GLY A 79 -13.80 -3.83 8.30
C GLY A 79 -13.42 -5.29 8.22
N GLN A 80 -13.95 -5.95 7.20
CA GLN A 80 -13.82 -7.39 7.02
C GLN A 80 -13.61 -7.70 5.53
N VAL A 81 -12.95 -8.80 5.24
CA VAL A 81 -12.81 -9.36 3.89
C VAL A 81 -13.48 -10.72 3.83
N LYS A 82 -14.27 -10.97 2.79
CA LYS A 82 -14.88 -12.27 2.53
C LYS A 82 -13.98 -13.06 1.59
N LEU A 83 -13.54 -14.23 2.02
CA LEU A 83 -12.67 -15.12 1.25
C LEU A 83 -13.30 -16.50 1.15
N SER A 84 -13.10 -17.14 0.00
CA SER A 84 -13.27 -18.59 -0.14
C SER A 84 -11.95 -19.28 -0.42
N LEU A 85 -11.76 -20.46 0.17
CA LEU A 85 -10.57 -21.30 0.03
C LEU A 85 -11.01 -22.71 -0.36
N HIS A 86 -10.42 -23.23 -1.42
CA HIS A 86 -10.58 -24.63 -1.80
C HIS A 86 -9.34 -25.13 -2.52
N TYR A 87 -9.05 -26.43 -2.37
CA TYR A 87 -7.95 -27.08 -3.07
C TYR A 87 -8.48 -28.14 -4.02
N GLN A 88 -8.14 -28.02 -5.30
CA GLN A 88 -8.54 -29.00 -6.31
C GLN A 88 -7.43 -29.17 -7.35
N ARG A 89 -7.22 -30.42 -7.79
CA ARG A 89 -6.33 -30.75 -8.93
C ARG A 89 -4.94 -30.09 -8.85
N GLY A 90 -4.29 -30.16 -7.69
CA GLY A 90 -2.93 -29.61 -7.53
C GLY A 90 -2.86 -28.09 -7.33
N THR A 91 -4.00 -27.43 -7.10
CA THR A 91 -4.09 -25.97 -7.04
C THR A 91 -4.91 -25.53 -5.83
N LEU A 92 -4.33 -24.67 -4.99
CA LEU A 92 -5.09 -23.89 -4.02
C LEU A 92 -5.70 -22.69 -4.75
N MET A 93 -7.00 -22.55 -4.60
CA MET A 93 -7.82 -21.49 -5.16
C MET A 93 -8.32 -20.60 -4.03
N VAL A 94 -7.97 -19.31 -4.12
CA VAL A 94 -8.32 -18.29 -3.14
C VAL A 94 -9.23 -17.28 -3.83
N MET A 95 -10.53 -17.36 -3.54
CA MET A 95 -11.51 -16.42 -4.05
C MET A 95 -11.57 -15.19 -3.14
N VAL A 96 -11.24 -14.03 -3.69
CA VAL A 96 -11.43 -12.76 -3.00
C VAL A 96 -12.77 -12.18 -3.43
N HIS A 97 -13.79 -12.28 -2.57
CA HIS A 97 -15.15 -11.84 -2.91
C HIS A 97 -15.31 -10.34 -2.74
N HIS A 98 -15.38 -9.91 -1.47
CA HIS A 98 -15.74 -8.54 -1.10
C HIS A 98 -14.91 -8.09 0.10
N ALA A 99 -14.82 -6.78 0.29
CA ALA A 99 -14.55 -6.21 1.61
C ALA A 99 -15.68 -5.28 2.02
N ARG A 100 -15.84 -5.06 3.32
CA ARG A 100 -16.86 -4.15 3.86
C ARG A 100 -16.34 -3.31 5.01
N SER A 101 -16.92 -2.12 5.16
CA SER A 101 -16.65 -1.19 6.24
C SER A 101 -15.17 -0.81 6.34
N LEU A 102 -14.48 -0.68 5.20
CA LEU A 102 -13.11 -0.18 5.16
C LEU A 102 -13.03 1.26 5.72
N PRO A 103 -11.89 1.67 6.28
CA PRO A 103 -11.71 3.06 6.71
C PRO A 103 -11.65 4.00 5.51
N LEU A 104 -12.05 5.26 5.74
CA LEU A 104 -11.72 6.34 4.81
C LEU A 104 -10.22 6.58 4.87
N VAL A 105 -9.65 6.99 3.73
CA VAL A 105 -8.22 7.33 3.66
C VAL A 105 -8.01 8.78 4.05
N SER A 106 -6.74 9.16 4.17
CA SER A 106 -6.31 10.52 4.49
C SER A 106 -7.06 11.56 3.64
N GLY A 107 -7.68 12.56 4.28
CA GLY A 107 -8.54 13.54 3.62
C GLY A 107 -10.02 13.16 3.50
N GLY A 108 -10.46 12.08 4.17
CA GLY A 108 -11.86 11.69 4.27
C GLY A 108 -12.43 11.08 2.99
N GLN A 109 -11.57 10.68 2.05
CA GLN A 109 -11.97 10.08 0.78
C GLN A 109 -12.20 8.58 0.93
N GLU A 110 -13.05 8.02 0.07
CA GLU A 110 -13.16 6.57 -0.03
C GLU A 110 -11.88 5.96 -0.62
N PRO A 111 -11.41 4.82 -0.08
CA PRO A 111 -10.22 4.16 -0.60
C PRO A 111 -10.47 3.65 -2.02
N SER A 112 -9.40 3.46 -2.78
CA SER A 112 -9.39 2.63 -3.98
C SER A 112 -8.75 1.26 -3.65
N PRO A 113 -9.48 0.34 -3.02
CA PRO A 113 -8.90 -0.86 -2.43
C PRO A 113 -8.47 -1.91 -3.46
N TYR A 114 -7.45 -2.67 -3.09
CA TYR A 114 -7.06 -3.95 -3.70
C TYR A 114 -6.48 -4.89 -2.65
N VAL A 115 -6.55 -6.19 -2.89
CA VAL A 115 -6.05 -7.21 -1.97
C VAL A 115 -4.78 -7.83 -2.52
N LYS A 116 -3.74 -7.99 -1.67
CA LYS A 116 -2.56 -8.81 -1.95
C LYS A 116 -2.62 -10.06 -1.09
N VAL A 117 -2.39 -11.22 -1.70
CA VAL A 117 -2.35 -12.52 -1.02
C VAL A 117 -0.95 -13.12 -1.17
N TYR A 118 -0.46 -13.70 -0.07
CA TYR A 118 0.82 -14.39 0.03
C TYR A 118 0.62 -15.74 0.72
N LEU A 119 1.48 -16.71 0.41
CA LEU A 119 1.60 -17.96 1.18
C LEU A 119 2.93 -17.95 1.93
N LEU A 120 2.89 -17.80 3.25
CA LEU A 120 4.06 -17.67 4.10
C LEU A 120 4.42 -18.99 4.81
N PRO A 121 5.71 -19.31 5.00
CA PRO A 121 6.88 -18.56 4.54
C PRO A 121 7.04 -18.60 3.01
N ASP A 122 7.46 -17.46 2.43
CA ASP A 122 7.70 -17.29 0.99
C ASP A 122 9.18 -16.94 0.71
N PRO A 123 10.10 -17.92 0.85
CA PRO A 123 11.54 -17.67 0.71
C PRO A 123 11.91 -17.21 -0.71
N THR A 124 11.18 -17.67 -1.73
CA THR A 124 11.43 -17.33 -3.13
C THR A 124 10.72 -16.05 -3.58
N LYS A 125 9.87 -15.47 -2.71
CA LYS A 125 9.07 -14.26 -2.97
C LYS A 125 8.18 -14.40 -4.23
N ALA A 126 7.70 -15.62 -4.48
CA ALA A 126 6.96 -15.98 -5.70
C ALA A 126 5.45 -16.14 -5.48
N THR A 127 4.99 -16.11 -4.23
CA THR A 127 3.59 -16.38 -3.86
C THR A 127 2.71 -15.13 -3.90
N LYS A 128 3.27 -13.96 -4.19
CA LYS A 128 2.46 -12.76 -4.29
C LYS A 128 1.43 -12.90 -5.41
N ARG A 129 0.16 -12.74 -5.07
CA ARG A 129 -0.96 -12.52 -6.00
C ARG A 129 -1.73 -11.28 -5.57
N LYS A 130 -2.45 -10.64 -6.49
CA LYS A 130 -3.27 -9.47 -6.16
C LYS A 130 -4.49 -9.36 -7.04
N THR A 131 -5.53 -8.73 -6.51
CA THR A 131 -6.71 -8.32 -7.27
C THR A 131 -6.43 -7.06 -8.07
N LYS A 132 -7.36 -6.71 -8.96
CA LYS A 132 -7.51 -5.37 -9.50
C LYS A 132 -7.90 -4.38 -8.40
N VAL A 133 -7.70 -3.12 -8.72
CA VAL A 133 -8.09 -1.98 -7.88
C VAL A 133 -9.55 -1.66 -8.17
N VAL A 134 -10.37 -1.61 -7.13
CA VAL A 134 -11.72 -1.04 -7.17
C VAL A 134 -11.59 0.43 -6.76
N ARG A 135 -12.07 1.38 -7.56
CA ARG A 135 -11.89 2.81 -7.27
C ARG A 135 -12.94 3.32 -6.30
N ARG A 136 -12.51 4.16 -5.34
CA ARG A 136 -13.37 4.95 -4.42
C ARG A 136 -14.57 4.16 -3.90
N ASN A 137 -14.31 3.19 -3.04
CA ASN A 137 -15.34 2.32 -2.49
C ASN A 137 -14.91 1.72 -1.14
N CYS A 138 -15.69 1.98 -0.07
CA CYS A 138 -15.48 1.37 1.25
C CYS A 138 -16.02 -0.08 1.37
N HIS A 139 -16.76 -0.54 0.36
CA HIS A 139 -17.44 -1.84 0.27
C HIS A 139 -17.15 -2.52 -1.10
N PRO A 140 -15.87 -2.71 -1.47
CA PRO A 140 -15.51 -3.18 -2.80
C PRO A 140 -15.95 -4.63 -3.05
N SER A 141 -16.30 -4.91 -4.31
CA SER A 141 -16.44 -6.27 -4.83
C SER A 141 -15.27 -6.55 -5.77
N PHE A 142 -14.46 -7.55 -5.43
CA PHE A 142 -13.32 -7.97 -6.23
C PHE A 142 -13.71 -9.09 -7.18
N MET A 143 -14.32 -10.16 -6.64
CA MET A 143 -14.73 -11.36 -7.39
C MET A 143 -13.59 -11.94 -8.24
N GLU A 144 -12.41 -12.05 -7.64
CA GLU A 144 -11.19 -12.50 -8.32
C GLU A 144 -10.65 -13.77 -7.68
N MET A 145 -10.45 -14.79 -8.50
CA MET A 145 -9.82 -16.05 -8.12
C MET A 145 -8.29 -15.93 -8.25
N LEU A 146 -7.57 -16.20 -7.16
CA LEU A 146 -6.11 -16.24 -7.13
C LEU A 146 -5.63 -17.68 -6.97
N GLU A 147 -4.83 -18.15 -7.92
CA GLU A 147 -4.38 -19.55 -7.97
C GLU A 147 -2.93 -19.75 -7.53
N TYR A 148 -2.73 -20.86 -6.82
CA TYR A 148 -1.45 -21.38 -6.34
C TYR A 148 -1.28 -22.84 -6.73
N ARG A 149 -0.54 -23.09 -7.81
CA ARG A 149 -0.18 -24.45 -8.25
C ARG A 149 0.95 -24.99 -7.37
N MET A 150 0.59 -25.84 -6.41
CA MET A 150 1.49 -26.37 -5.38
C MET A 150 0.88 -27.64 -4.77
N PRO A 151 1.68 -28.67 -4.42
CA PRO A 151 1.20 -29.85 -3.72
C PRO A 151 0.51 -29.51 -2.39
N LEU A 152 -0.52 -30.27 -2.02
CA LEU A 152 -1.34 -30.04 -0.84
C LEU A 152 -0.50 -30.07 0.43
N GLU A 153 0.47 -30.98 0.48
CA GLU A 153 1.37 -31.14 1.63
C GLU A 153 2.17 -29.85 1.88
N ILE A 154 2.56 -29.14 0.83
CA ILE A 154 3.26 -27.86 0.98
C ILE A 154 2.27 -26.75 1.37
N VAL A 155 1.08 -26.73 0.76
CA VAL A 155 0.04 -25.74 1.04
C VAL A 155 -0.39 -25.77 2.52
N GLN A 156 -0.59 -26.95 3.09
CA GLN A 156 -1.02 -27.11 4.48
C GLN A 156 0.00 -26.51 5.48
N HIS A 157 1.29 -26.52 5.15
CA HIS A 157 2.35 -25.96 5.99
C HIS A 157 2.59 -24.46 5.73
N ARG A 158 1.60 -23.74 5.17
CA ARG A 158 1.68 -22.30 4.88
C ARG A 158 0.60 -21.54 5.62
N HIS A 159 0.87 -20.25 5.83
CA HIS A 159 -0.11 -19.27 6.26
C HIS A 159 -0.52 -18.44 5.05
N LEU A 160 -1.82 -18.36 4.80
CA LEU A 160 -2.36 -17.41 3.84
C LEU A 160 -2.45 -16.05 4.49
N GLN A 161 -1.69 -15.09 3.97
CA GLN A 161 -1.75 -13.70 4.40
C GLN A 161 -2.44 -12.87 3.33
N ALA A 162 -3.64 -12.35 3.62
CA ALA A 162 -4.31 -11.38 2.75
C ALA A 162 -4.25 -9.98 3.38
N THR A 163 -3.79 -9.01 2.59
CA THR A 163 -3.65 -7.61 3.01
C THR A 163 -4.43 -6.70 2.07
N VAL A 164 -5.23 -5.80 2.63
CA VAL A 164 -6.01 -4.81 1.88
C VAL A 164 -5.25 -3.49 1.86
N TRP A 165 -5.17 -2.87 0.70
CA TRP A 165 -4.41 -1.65 0.46
C TRP A 165 -5.24 -0.64 -0.32
N ASN A 166 -5.13 0.65 0.01
CA ASN A 166 -5.56 1.74 -0.84
C ASN A 166 -4.53 1.96 -1.95
N HIS A 167 -4.98 2.02 -3.19
CA HIS A 167 -4.15 2.47 -4.30
C HIS A 167 -4.19 3.98 -4.46
N ASP A 168 -3.03 4.62 -4.41
CA ASP A 168 -2.83 6.02 -4.80
C ASP A 168 -1.78 6.09 -5.93
N SER A 169 -2.03 6.93 -6.93
CA SER A 169 -1.13 7.13 -8.07
C SER A 169 -0.04 8.18 -7.80
N LEU A 170 -0.27 9.08 -6.86
CA LEU A 170 0.59 10.19 -6.50
C LEU A 170 1.33 9.94 -5.18
N GLN A 171 0.73 9.19 -4.27
CA GLN A 171 1.25 8.89 -2.94
C GLN A 171 1.59 7.40 -2.75
N GLU A 172 2.23 7.07 -1.64
CA GLU A 172 2.40 5.67 -1.25
C GLU A 172 1.04 5.00 -0.97
N ASN A 173 0.96 3.70 -1.29
CA ASN A 173 -0.26 2.95 -1.05
C ASN A 173 -0.49 2.77 0.46
N GLU A 174 -1.66 3.20 0.93
CA GLU A 174 -2.02 3.12 2.35
C GLU A 174 -2.45 1.68 2.72
N PHE A 175 -2.02 1.18 3.87
CA PHE A 175 -2.44 -0.12 4.38
C PHE A 175 -3.79 -0.01 5.09
N LEU A 176 -4.75 -0.87 4.75
CA LEU A 176 -6.11 -0.81 5.28
C LEU A 176 -6.45 -1.98 6.22
N GLY A 177 -5.61 -3.01 6.28
CA GLY A 177 -5.83 -4.17 7.15
C GLY A 177 -5.29 -5.48 6.61
N CYS A 178 -5.15 -6.47 7.49
CA CYS A 178 -4.58 -7.79 7.20
C CYS A 178 -5.36 -8.90 7.90
N ILE A 179 -5.37 -10.08 7.29
CA ILE A 179 -5.71 -11.36 7.92
C ILE A 179 -4.61 -12.36 7.63
N VAL A 180 -4.39 -13.28 8.58
CA VAL A 180 -3.47 -14.40 8.44
C VAL A 180 -4.20 -15.67 8.84
N LEU A 181 -4.26 -16.64 7.94
CA LEU A 181 -4.95 -17.91 8.13
C LEU A 181 -3.94 -19.06 8.06
N PRO A 182 -3.76 -19.84 9.13
CA PRO A 182 -2.98 -21.07 9.06
C PRO A 182 -3.75 -22.09 8.21
N LEU A 183 -3.19 -22.52 7.08
CA LEU A 183 -3.88 -23.40 6.14
C LEU A 183 -3.99 -24.84 6.66
N GLU A 184 -3.17 -25.24 7.64
CA GLU A 184 -3.29 -26.51 8.36
C GLU A 184 -4.60 -26.63 9.15
N ALA A 185 -5.18 -25.51 9.59
CA ALA A 185 -6.39 -25.49 10.42
C ALA A 185 -7.69 -25.42 9.60
N ILE A 186 -7.58 -25.37 8.28
CA ILE A 186 -8.71 -25.21 7.37
C ILE A 186 -8.87 -26.51 6.56
N ASP A 187 -10.10 -27.04 6.52
CA ASP A 187 -10.43 -28.10 5.58
C ASP A 187 -10.46 -27.54 4.17
N LEU A 188 -9.43 -27.83 3.38
CA LEU A 188 -9.32 -27.39 1.98
C LEU A 188 -9.98 -28.35 0.99
N THR A 189 -10.52 -29.49 1.45
CA THR A 189 -11.20 -30.47 0.58
C THR A 189 -12.60 -30.03 0.21
N SER A 190 -13.23 -29.26 1.09
CA SER A 190 -14.48 -28.54 0.85
C SER A 190 -14.22 -27.05 0.65
N GLU A 191 -15.13 -26.38 -0.06
CA GLU A 191 -15.04 -24.93 -0.19
C GLU A 191 -15.44 -24.29 1.15
N THR A 192 -14.51 -23.52 1.73
CA THR A 192 -14.77 -22.73 2.94
C THR A 192 -15.00 -21.29 2.54
N GLU A 193 -16.12 -20.68 2.91
CA GLU A 193 -16.46 -19.29 2.56
C GLU A 193 -16.85 -18.49 3.81
N GLU A 194 -16.01 -17.53 4.21
CA GLU A 194 -16.19 -16.84 5.49
C GLU A 194 -15.82 -15.36 5.43
N TRP A 195 -16.37 -14.59 6.38
CA TRP A 195 -15.99 -13.19 6.63
C TRP A 195 -14.90 -13.10 7.70
N TYR A 196 -13.74 -12.55 7.34
CA TYR A 196 -12.60 -12.42 8.24
C TYR A 196 -12.39 -10.95 8.66
N PRO A 197 -12.30 -10.65 9.98
CA PRO A 197 -12.04 -9.30 10.46
C PRO A 197 -10.62 -8.85 10.14
N LEU A 198 -10.48 -7.64 9.62
CA LEU A 198 -9.18 -7.05 9.31
C LEU A 198 -8.50 -6.56 10.59
N GLY A 199 -7.24 -6.95 10.77
CA GLY A 199 -6.38 -6.53 11.88
C GLY A 199 -5.10 -5.84 11.43
N ASN A 200 -4.30 -5.43 12.42
CA ASN A 200 -2.94 -4.91 12.20
C ASN A 200 -2.00 -6.01 11.67
N MET A 201 -0.99 -5.61 10.89
CA MET A 201 0.14 -6.49 10.63
C MET A 201 0.87 -6.73 11.96
N ILE A 202 0.79 -7.94 12.50
CA ILE A 202 1.62 -8.35 13.63
C ILE A 202 3.04 -8.48 13.08
N SER A 203 3.95 -7.55 13.43
CA SER A 203 5.38 -7.78 13.27
C SER A 203 5.79 -8.82 14.32
N ARG A 204 6.12 -10.04 13.87
CA ARG A 204 6.96 -10.94 14.66
C ARG A 204 8.41 -10.61 14.43
#